data_AF-A0A964HEX0-F1
#
_entry.id   AF-A0A964HEX0-F1
#
_cell.length_a   1.000
_cell.length_b   1.000
_cell.length_c   1.000
_cell.angle_alpha   90.00
_cell.angle_beta   90.00
_cell.angle_gamma   90.00
#
_symmetry.space_group_name_H-M   'P 1'
#
loop_
_entity.id
_entity.type
_entity.pdbx_description
1 polymer ?
#
loop_
_entity_poly.entity_id
_entity_poly.type
_entity_poly.pdbx_seq_one_letter_code
_entity_poly.pdbx_strand_id
1 'polypeptide(L)' 'MENASIPGCPACGSPMVKRIAKKGANGGEPFWGCTQYPRCRGTKVAT' A
#
# COMPACT_ATOMS: atom_id res chain seq x y z
N MET A 1 6.46 -18.72 11.58
CA MET A 1 6.09 -18.23 10.23
C MET A 1 5.73 -16.77 10.42
N GLU A 2 6.66 -15.87 10.12
CA GLU A 2 6.61 -14.46 10.55
C GLU A 2 5.48 -13.73 9.81
N ASN A 3 4.38 -13.51 10.53
CA ASN A 3 3.18 -12.85 10.04
C ASN A 3 3.44 -11.34 9.94
N ALA A 4 4.19 -10.92 8.91
CA ALA A 4 4.23 -9.54 8.50
C ALA A 4 2.79 -9.10 8.22
N SER A 5 2.20 -8.37 9.17
CA SER A 5 0.78 -8.03 9.16
C SER A 5 0.52 -7.06 8.01
N ILE A 6 0.16 -7.61 6.85
CA ILE A 6 -0.19 -6.84 5.66
C ILE A 6 -1.42 -6.00 6.02
N PRO A 7 -1.33 -4.66 6.00
CA PRO A 7 -2.47 -3.82 6.32
C PRO A 7 -3.57 -4.02 5.27
N GLY A 8 -4.81 -4.05 5.74
CA GLY A 8 -5.98 -3.99 4.87
C GLY A 8 -6.13 -2.61 4.25
N CYS A 9 -6.61 -2.58 3.00
CA CYS A 9 -6.90 -1.36 2.28
C CYS A 9 -8.05 -0.60 2.97
N PRO A 10 -7.90 0.70 3.27
CA PRO A 10 -8.97 1.47 3.92
C PRO A 10 -10.21 1.66 3.04
N ALA A 11 -10.10 1.45 1.72
CA ALA A 11 -11.22 1.61 0.79
C ALA A 11 -12.02 0.31 0.56
N CYS A 12 -11.39 -0.87 0.66
CA CYS A 12 -12.05 -2.14 0.31
C CYS A 12 -11.71 -3.32 1.23
N GLY A 13 -10.83 -3.15 2.23
CA GLY A 13 -10.41 -4.21 3.14
C GLY A 13 -9.43 -5.24 2.55
N SER A 14 -9.22 -5.26 1.23
CA SER A 14 -8.28 -6.18 0.59
C SER A 14 -6.84 -5.97 1.05
N PRO A 15 -6.00 -7.03 1.06
CA PRO A 15 -4.60 -6.92 1.44
C PRO A 15 -3.86 -5.92 0.54
N MET A 16 -2.92 -5.20 1.13
CA MET A 16 -2.08 -4.22 0.43
C MET A 16 -0.67 -4.76 0.15
N VAL A 17 0.04 -4.11 -0.76
CA VAL A 17 1.44 -4.41 -1.08
C VAL A 17 2.31 -3.19 -0.85
N LYS A 18 3.44 -3.36 -0.15
CA LYS A 18 4.41 -2.29 0.07
C LYS A 18 5.16 -2.01 -1.23
N ARG A 19 5.18 -0.75 -1.66
CA ARG A 19 5.87 -0.23 -2.84
C ARG A 19 6.64 1.02 -2.43
N ILE A 20 7.68 1.38 -3.18
CA ILE A 20 8.44 2.61 -2.91
C ILE A 20 8.00 3.65 -3.93
N ALA A 21 7.63 4.84 -3.46
CA ALA A 21 7.29 5.94 -4.36
C ALA A 21 8.55 6.39 -5.10
N LYS A 22 8.56 6.26 -6.43
CA LYS A 22 9.73 6.62 -7.26
C LYS A 22 9.81 8.12 -7.57
N LYS A 23 8.71 8.87 -7.45
CA LYS A 23 8.58 10.28 -7.83
C LYS A 23 7.54 10.98 -6.97
N GLY A 24 7.69 12.30 -6.78
CA GLY A 24 6.76 13.17 -6.03
C GLY A 24 7.32 13.61 -4.67
N ALA A 25 6.51 14.33 -3.89
CA ALA A 25 6.88 14.85 -2.57
C ALA A 25 7.25 13.75 -1.56
N ASN A 26 6.75 12.52 -1.76
CA ASN A 26 7.07 11.33 -0.94
C ASN A 26 8.05 10.39 -1.65
N GLY A 27 8.85 10.89 -2.60
CA GLY A 27 9.82 10.09 -3.34
C GLY A 27 10.85 9.45 -2.41
N GLY A 28 10.95 8.13 -2.44
CA GLY A 28 11.81 7.34 -1.55
C GLY A 28 11.08 6.69 -0.38
N GLU A 29 9.88 7.15 -0.05
CA GLU A 29 9.10 6.60 1.06
C GLU A 29 8.33 5.33 0.62
N PRO A 30 8.27 4.30 1.48
CA PRO A 30 7.41 3.16 1.23
C PRO A 30 5.93 3.54 1.43
N PHE A 31 5.07 2.99 0.59
CA PHE A 31 3.63 3.11 0.66
C PHE A 31 2.97 1.77 0.40
N TRP A 32 1.83 1.54 1.03
CA TRP A 32 0.95 0.41 0.78
C TRP A 32 0.02 0.76 -0.38
N GLY A 33 0.06 -0.03 -1.45
CA GLY A 33 -0.90 0.03 -2.56
C GLY A 33 -1.89 -1.12 -2.50
N CYS A 34 -3.15 -0.87 -2.83
CA CYS A 34 -4.16 -1.92 -2.90
C CYS A 34 -3.83 -2.95 -3.99
N THR A 35 -4.00 -4.24 -3.68
CA THR A 35 -3.83 -5.35 -4.64
C THR A 35 -4.91 -5.38 -5.73
N GLN A 36 -6.07 -4.76 -5.50
CA GLN A 36 -7.17 -4.70 -6.48
C GLN A 36 -7.05 -3.54 -7.49
N TYR A 37 -5.90 -2.86 -7.62
CA TYR A 37 -5.72 -1.86 -8.67
C TYR A 37 -5.89 -2.50 -10.08
N PRO A 38 -6.61 -1.88 -11.05
CA PRO A 38 -7.14 -0.50 -11.05
C PRO A 38 -8.54 -0.34 -10.43
N ARG A 39 -9.23 -1.43 -10.05
CA ARG A 39 -10.57 -1.37 -9.45
C ARG A 39 -10.60 -0.65 -8.11
N CYS A 40 -9.55 -0.79 -7.31
CA CYS A 40 -9.37 -0.04 -6.07
C CYS A 40 -8.05 0.72 -6.12
N ARG A 41 -8.12 2.05 -5.96
CA ARG A 41 -6.98 2.96 -5.94
C ARG A 41 -6.56 3.35 -4.52
N GLY A 42 -6.96 2.56 -3.52
CA GLY A 42 -6.58 2.82 -2.13
C GLY A 42 -5.07 2.74 -1.93
N THR A 43 -4.50 3.81 -1.38
CA THR A 43 -3.09 3.89 -0.99
C THR A 43 -3.00 4.32 0.46
N LYS A 44 -1.99 3.84 1.17
CA LYS A 44 -1.71 4.23 2.55
C LYS A 44 -0.21 4.43 2.70
N VAL A 45 0.20 5.46 3.43
CA VAL A 45 1.62 5.62 3.78
C VAL A 45 2.08 4.41 4.59
N ALA A 46 3.23 3.84 4.24
CA ALA A 46 3.80 2.76 5.03
C ALA A 46 4.74 3.41 6.05
N THR A 47 4.13 4.03 7.05
CA THR A 47 4.86 4.55 8.22
C THR A 47 5.57 3.43 8.95
#